data_AF-A0AAV9JS53-F1
#
_entry.id   AF-A0AAV9JS53-F1
#
_cell.length_a   1.000
_cell.length_b   1.000
_cell.length_c   1.000
_cell.angle_alpha   90.00
_cell.angle_beta   90.00
_cell.angle_gamma   90.00
#
_symmetry.space_group_name_H-M   'P 1'
#
loop_
_entity.id
_entity.type
_entity.pdbx_description
1 polymer ?
#
loop_
_entity_poly.entity_id
_entity_poly.type
_entity_poly.pdbx_seq_one_letter_code
_entity_poly.pdbx_strand_id
1 'polypeptide(L)'
;MRTITWVKMLASGGLMCIGGPALIYYVTPTEEELFLRYNPDLQRRSLERRQEKQEEFDGFVTRLKEYSKSDKPIWTVWEQEVEKKRQLGIQQELDRRKASTAEAETRRQEMQNSLR
;
A
#
# COMPACT_ATOMS: atom_id res chain seq x y z
N MET A 1 24.96 -37.46 33.94
CA MET A 1 25.40 -37.00 32.59
C MET A 1 24.26 -36.41 31.77
N ARG A 2 23.11 -37.10 31.59
CA ARG A 2 21.99 -36.59 30.77
C ARG A 2 21.46 -35.21 31.17
N THR A 3 21.28 -34.95 32.47
CA THR A 3 20.76 -33.65 32.97
C THR A 3 21.66 -32.47 32.59
N ILE A 4 22.98 -32.66 32.62
CA ILE A 4 23.96 -31.62 32.25
C ILE A 4 23.85 -31.31 30.75
N THR A 5 23.68 -32.33 29.90
CA THR A 5 23.48 -32.13 28.46
C THR A 5 22.21 -31.34 28.17
N TRP A 6 21.10 -31.67 28.83
CA TRP A 6 19.83 -30.95 28.66
C TRP A 6 19.91 -29.48 29.09
N VAL A 7 20.58 -29.21 30.23
CA VAL A 7 20.81 -27.83 30.70
C VAL A 7 21.63 -27.04 29.69
N LYS A 8 22.70 -27.62 29.13
CA LYS A 8 23.51 -26.96 28.10
C LYS A 8 22.71 -26.67 26.83
N MET A 9 21.90 -27.62 26.38
CA MET A 9 21.07 -27.46 25.18
C MET A 9 19.99 -26.39 25.38
N LEU A 10 19.35 -26.33 26.55
CA LEU A 10 18.39 -25.27 26.88
C LEU A 10 19.07 -23.91 26.97
N ALA A 11 20.26 -23.82 27.57
CA ALA A 11 21.01 -22.58 27.65
C ALA A 11 21.43 -22.07 26.26
N SER A 12 21.98 -22.94 25.40
CA SER A 12 22.37 -22.56 24.04
C SER A 12 21.15 -22.21 23.16
N GLY A 13 20.08 -23.00 23.28
CA GLY A 13 18.82 -22.74 22.55
C GLY A 13 18.18 -21.43 22.97
N GLY A 14 18.09 -21.18 24.29
CA GLY A 14 17.58 -19.92 24.84
C GLY A 14 18.41 -18.72 24.42
N LEU A 15 19.75 -18.84 24.46
CA LEU A 15 20.65 -17.78 23.99
C LEU A 15 20.44 -17.48 22.50
N MET A 16 20.21 -18.49 21.67
CA MET A 16 20.02 -18.28 20.23
C MET A 16 18.64 -17.68 19.93
N CYS A 17 17.58 -18.20 20.56
CA CYS A 17 16.20 -17.74 20.35
C CYS A 17 15.96 -16.34 20.90
N ILE A 18 16.63 -15.93 21.99
CA ILE A 18 16.47 -14.60 22.59
C ILE A 18 17.57 -13.66 22.09
N GLY A 19 18.81 -14.12 22.06
CA GLY A 19 19.97 -13.31 21.68
C GLY A 19 19.95 -12.88 20.22
N GLY A 20 19.41 -13.71 19.31
CA GLY A 20 19.23 -13.33 17.91
C GLY A 20 18.33 -12.09 17.76
N PRO A 21 17.05 -12.16 18.17
CA PRO A 21 16.16 -11.00 18.15
C PRO A 21 16.68 -9.81 18.97
N ALA A 22 17.25 -10.04 20.14
CA ALA A 22 17.80 -8.97 20.98
C ALA A 22 18.95 -8.22 20.30
N LEU A 23 19.85 -8.94 19.61
CA LEU A 23 20.93 -8.32 18.84
C LEU A 23 20.39 -7.49 17.67
N ILE A 24 19.37 -8.00 16.96
CA ILE A 24 18.72 -7.26 15.88
C ILE A 24 18.09 -5.97 16.42
N TYR A 25 17.33 -6.03 17.53
CA TYR A 25 16.75 -4.83 18.14
C TYR A 25 17.80 -3.85 18.66
N TYR A 26 18.97 -4.34 19.09
CA TYR A 26 20.05 -3.49 19.55
C TYR A 26 20.78 -2.77 18.40
N VAL A 27 20.98 -3.42 17.26
CA VAL A 27 21.74 -2.86 16.13
C VAL A 27 20.85 -2.07 15.16
N THR A 28 19.58 -2.45 15.04
CA THR A 28 18.65 -1.80 14.11
C THR A 28 18.28 -0.43 14.67
N PRO A 29 18.62 0.68 13.98
CA PRO A 29 18.26 2.02 14.44
C PRO A 29 16.75 2.19 14.44
N THR A 30 16.25 3.01 15.36
CA THR A 30 14.82 3.37 15.41
C THR A 30 14.44 4.27 14.22
N GLU A 31 13.15 4.37 13.91
CA GLU A 31 12.67 5.24 12.83
C GLU A 31 13.05 6.72 13.05
N GLU A 32 13.07 7.16 14.31
CA GLU A 32 13.44 8.53 14.67
C GLU A 32 14.93 8.80 14.45
N GLU A 33 15.80 7.87 14.84
CA GLU A 33 17.23 7.97 14.56
C GLU A 33 17.52 7.94 13.07
N LEU A 34 16.77 7.14 12.31
CA LEU A 34 16.89 7.08 10.86
C LEU A 34 16.44 8.40 10.21
N PHE A 35 15.35 8.99 10.69
CA PHE A 35 14.84 10.27 10.23
C PHE A 35 15.86 11.41 10.47
N LEU A 36 16.52 11.43 11.63
CA LEU A 36 17.56 12.42 11.95
C LEU A 36 18.78 12.32 11.02
N ARG A 37 19.06 11.14 10.48
CA ARG A 37 20.15 10.92 9.50
C ARG A 37 19.77 11.32 8.07
N TYR A 38 18.51 11.63 7.78
CA TYR A 38 18.07 12.06 6.46
C TYR A 38 18.54 13.48 6.12
N ASN A 39 18.71 13.76 4.83
CA ASN A 39 18.92 15.10 4.31
C ASN A 39 17.67 15.99 4.62
N PRO A 40 17.82 17.28 4.98
CA PRO A 40 16.71 18.18 5.31
C PRO A 40 15.53 18.17 4.32
N ASP A 41 15.76 18.00 3.02
CA ASP A 41 14.65 17.90 2.05
C ASP A 41 13.84 16.60 2.18
N LEU A 42 14.50 15.48 2.51
CA LEU A 42 13.83 14.20 2.76
C LEU A 42 13.07 14.23 4.08
N GLN A 43 13.61 14.90 5.10
CA GLN A 43 12.90 15.12 6.37
C GLN A 43 11.58 15.85 6.14
N ARG A 44 11.60 16.98 5.41
CA ARG A 44 10.38 17.73 5.06
C ARG A 44 9.37 16.85 4.32
N ARG A 45 9.80 16.17 3.24
CA ARG A 45 8.90 15.30 2.46
C ARG A 45 8.31 14.15 3.28
N SER A 46 9.08 13.57 4.20
CA SER A 46 8.58 12.49 5.04
C SER A 46 7.59 12.98 6.11
N LEU A 47 7.73 14.22 6.60
CA LEU A 47 6.76 14.85 7.49
C LEU A 47 5.46 15.19 6.74
N GLU A 48 5.57 15.78 5.56
CA GLU A 48 4.42 16.11 4.70
C GLU A 48 3.62 14.87 4.32
N ARG A 49 4.29 13.77 3.99
CA ARG A 49 3.66 12.51 3.57
C ARG A 49 3.29 11.59 4.73
N ARG A 50 3.50 11.99 5.98
CA ARG A 50 3.26 11.11 7.12
C ARG A 50 1.79 10.68 7.19
N GLN A 51 0.89 11.63 6.99
CA GLN A 51 -0.54 11.36 6.94
C GLN A 51 -0.92 10.48 5.74
N GLU A 52 -0.43 10.82 4.54
CA GLU A 52 -0.66 10.02 3.33
C GLU A 52 -0.23 8.56 3.51
N LYS A 53 0.95 8.34 4.12
CA LYS A 53 1.44 6.98 4.42
C LYS A 53 0.54 6.23 5.41
N GLN A 54 0.04 6.93 6.42
CA GLN A 54 -0.86 6.32 7.41
C GLN A 54 -2.17 5.91 6.74
N GLU A 55 -2.75 6.80 5.93
CA GLU A 55 -3.98 6.53 5.17
C GLU A 55 -3.79 5.38 4.15
N GLU A 56 -2.64 5.35 3.45
CA GLU A 56 -2.29 4.28 2.53
C GLU A 56 -2.16 2.93 3.26
N PHE A 57 -1.51 2.93 4.43
CA PHE A 57 -1.36 1.75 5.27
C PHE A 57 -2.70 1.23 5.78
N ASP A 58 -3.54 2.11 6.33
CA ASP A 58 -4.87 1.76 6.80
C ASP A 58 -5.75 1.22 5.67
N GLY A 59 -5.68 1.85 4.48
CA GLY A 59 -6.35 1.38 3.27
C GLY A 59 -5.82 0.03 2.76
N PHE A 60 -4.51 -0.21 2.88
CA PHE A 60 -3.91 -1.50 2.57
C PHE A 60 -4.39 -2.61 3.52
N VAL A 61 -4.32 -2.38 4.84
CA VAL A 61 -4.78 -3.34 5.86
C VAL A 61 -6.27 -3.62 5.70
N THR A 62 -7.07 -2.60 5.40
CA THR A 62 -8.51 -2.74 5.16
C THR A 62 -8.80 -3.65 3.96
N ARG A 63 -8.10 -3.45 2.84
CA ARG A 63 -8.21 -4.34 1.66
C ARG A 63 -7.76 -5.75 1.96
N LEU A 64 -6.66 -5.90 2.71
CA LEU A 64 -6.16 -7.22 3.08
C LEU A 64 -7.16 -7.98 3.96
N LYS A 65 -7.78 -7.29 4.92
CA LYS A 65 -8.89 -7.83 5.71
C LYS A 65 -10.06 -8.25 4.82
N GLU A 66 -10.42 -7.43 3.83
CA GLU A 66 -11.49 -7.79 2.89
C GLU A 66 -11.13 -9.04 2.07
N TYR A 67 -9.92 -9.13 1.54
CA TYR A 67 -9.46 -10.29 0.78
C TYR A 67 -9.41 -11.56 1.62
N SER A 68 -9.05 -11.45 2.90
CA SER A 68 -9.01 -12.58 3.83
C SER A 68 -10.38 -13.22 4.11
N LYS A 69 -11.49 -12.52 3.79
CA LYS A 69 -12.85 -13.08 3.89
C LYS A 69 -13.18 -14.05 2.76
N SER A 70 -12.39 -14.06 1.69
CA SER A 70 -12.57 -14.99 0.59
C SER A 70 -11.83 -16.29 0.85
N ASP A 71 -12.46 -17.41 0.50
CA ASP A 71 -11.80 -18.73 0.50
C ASP A 71 -10.73 -18.86 -0.61
N LYS A 72 -10.64 -17.89 -1.51
CA LYS A 72 -9.65 -17.85 -2.58
C LYS A 72 -8.33 -17.29 -2.06
N PRO A 73 -7.19 -17.70 -2.65
CA PRO A 73 -5.92 -17.08 -2.32
C PRO A 73 -5.93 -15.57 -2.56
N ILE A 74 -5.28 -14.83 -1.65
CA ILE A 74 -5.28 -13.35 -1.64
C ILE A 74 -4.83 -12.77 -2.98
N TRP A 75 -3.83 -13.37 -3.64
CA TRP A 75 -3.33 -12.90 -4.94
C TRP A 75 -4.38 -12.99 -6.04
N THR A 76 -5.22 -14.02 -6.04
CA THR A 76 -6.28 -14.21 -7.03
C THR A 76 -7.40 -13.17 -6.87
N VAL A 77 -7.78 -12.86 -5.63
CA VAL A 77 -8.78 -11.81 -5.34
C VAL A 77 -8.24 -10.45 -5.72
N TRP A 78 -6.95 -10.19 -5.45
CA TRP A 78 -6.29 -8.96 -5.82
C TRP A 78 -6.21 -8.77 -7.34
N GLU A 79 -5.83 -9.80 -8.10
CA GLU A 79 -5.82 -9.76 -9.58
C GLU A 79 -7.20 -9.45 -10.15
N GLN A 80 -8.26 -10.03 -9.58
CA GLN A 80 -9.65 -9.75 -9.97
C GLN A 80 -10.03 -8.29 -9.70
N GLU A 81 -9.64 -7.73 -8.55
CA GLU A 81 -9.85 -6.30 -8.27
C GLU A 81 -9.10 -5.39 -9.22
N VAL A 82 -7.84 -5.71 -9.54
CA VAL A 82 -7.02 -4.93 -10.48
C VAL A 82 -7.66 -4.93 -11.87
N GLU A 83 -8.10 -6.10 -12.34
CA GLU A 83 -8.76 -6.20 -13.63
C GLU A 83 -10.11 -5.44 -13.62
N LYS A 84 -10.90 -5.58 -12.56
CA LYS A 84 -12.15 -4.82 -12.39
C LYS A 84 -11.92 -3.31 -12.43
N LYS A 85 -10.88 -2.81 -11.76
CA LYS A 85 -10.51 -1.38 -11.78
C LYS A 85 -10.05 -0.92 -13.15
N ARG A 86 -9.29 -1.74 -13.87
CA ARG A 86 -8.87 -1.46 -15.26
C ARG A 86 -10.10 -1.33 -16.17
N GLN A 87 -11.02 -2.29 -16.12
CA GLN A 87 -12.24 -2.26 -16.93
C GLN A 87 -13.11 -1.04 -16.61
N LEU A 88 -13.27 -0.72 -15.31
CA LEU A 88 -14.00 0.47 -14.88
C LEU A 88 -13.36 1.76 -15.40
N GLY A 89 -12.03 1.86 -15.34
CA GLY A 89 -11.29 3.02 -15.85
C GLY A 89 -11.41 3.20 -17.37
N ILE A 90 -11.39 2.10 -18.14
CA ILE A 90 -11.64 2.14 -19.58
C ILE A 90 -13.07 2.64 -19.86
N GLN A 91 -14.06 2.09 -19.16
CA GLN A 91 -15.46 2.46 -19.33
C GLN A 91 -15.69 3.95 -19.00
N GLN A 92 -15.12 4.43 -17.89
CA GLN A 92 -15.22 5.84 -17.48
C GLN A 92 -14.61 6.79 -18.53
N GLU A 93 -13.47 6.44 -19.13
CA GLU A 93 -12.85 7.25 -20.17
C GLU A 93 -13.67 7.25 -21.47
N LEU A 94 -14.27 6.11 -21.84
CA LEU A 94 -15.17 6.03 -22.99
C LEU A 94 -16.42 6.91 -22.78
N ASP A 95 -17.01 6.86 -21.60
CA ASP A 95 -18.19 7.65 -21.27
C ASP A 95 -17.86 9.15 -21.23
N ARG A 96 -16.68 9.52 -20.72
CA ARG A 96 -16.18 10.90 -20.76
C ARG A 96 -15.99 11.42 -22.19
N ARG A 97 -15.49 10.58 -23.10
CA ARG A 97 -15.36 10.93 -24.52
C ARG A 97 -16.71 11.08 -25.20
N LYS A 98 -17.69 10.21 -24.92
CA LYS A 98 -19.05 10.33 -25.45
C LYS A 98 -19.73 11.62 -24.99
N ALA A 99 -19.57 11.96 -23.71
CA ALA A 99 -20.10 13.20 -23.14
C ALA A 99 -19.48 14.44 -23.82
N SER A 100 -18.15 14.46 -24.01
CA SER A 100 -17.48 15.59 -24.66
C SER A 100 -17.85 15.73 -26.14
N THR A 101 -18.05 14.61 -26.86
CA THR A 101 -18.54 14.66 -28.25
C THR A 101 -19.97 15.16 -28.33
N ALA A 102 -20.84 14.73 -27.41
CA ALA A 102 -22.22 15.20 -27.37
C ALA A 102 -22.28 16.71 -27.07
N GLU A 103 -21.48 17.22 -26.14
CA GLU A 103 -21.37 18.66 -25.87
C GLU A 103 -20.82 19.46 -27.05
N ALA A 104 -19.88 18.89 -27.82
CA ALA A 104 -19.37 19.54 -29.02
C ALA A 104 -20.43 19.61 -30.13
N GLU A 105 -21.26 18.57 -30.26
CA GLU A 105 -22.37 18.54 -31.20
C GLU A 105 -23.49 19.52 -30.83
N THR A 106 -23.88 19.62 -29.56
CA THR A 106 -24.87 20.61 -29.12
C THR A 106 -24.39 22.03 -29.37
N ARG A 107 -23.12 22.37 -29.04
CA ARG A 107 -22.54 23.68 -29.35
C ARG A 107 -22.52 23.97 -30.85
N ARG A 108 -22.26 22.97 -31.70
CA ARG A 108 -22.31 23.14 -33.17
C ARG A 108 -23.73 23.45 -33.64
N GLN A 109 -24.75 22.78 -33.08
CA GLN A 109 -26.16 23.02 -33.42
C GLN A 109 -26.62 24.41 -32.97
N GLU A 110 -26.25 24.85 -31.76
CA GLU A 110 -26.54 26.20 -31.26
C GLU A 110 -25.93 27.28 -32.16
N MET A 111 -24.66 27.14 -32.57
CA MET A 111 -24.02 28.06 -33.51
C MET A 111 -24.76 28.10 -34.84
N GLN A 112 -25.12 26.95 -35.42
CA GLN A 112 -25.86 26.89 -36.69
C GLN A 112 -27.23 27.56 -36.60
N ASN A 113 -27.95 27.41 -35.48
CA ASN A 113 -29.24 28.06 -35.26
C ASN A 113 -29.11 29.58 -35.02
N SER A 114 -28.00 30.06 -34.45
CA SER A 114 -27.77 31.50 -34.22
C SER A 114 -27.39 32.29 -35.49
N LEU A 115 -26.93 31.59 -36.53
CA LEU A 115 -26.52 32.18 -37.82
C LEU A 115 -27.66 32.25 -38.86
N ARG A 116 -28.85 31.74 -38.53
CA ARG A 116 -30.03 31.70 -39.40
C ARG A 116 -31.09 32.70 -38.93
#